data_AF-A0A3S4M865-F1
#
_entry.id   AF-A0A3S4M865-F1
#
_cell.length_a   1.000
_cell.length_b   1.000
_cell.length_c   1.000
_cell.angle_alpha   90.00
_cell.angle_beta   90.00
_cell.angle_gamma   90.00
#
_symmetry.space_group_name_H-M   'P 1'
#
loop_
_entity.id
_entity.type
_entity.pdbx_description
1 polymer ?
#
loop_
_entity_poly.entity_id
_entity_poly.type
_entity_poly.pdbx_seq_one_letter_code
_entity_poly.pdbx_strand_id
1 'polypeptide(L)'
;MQPHIRLSNSMTGARYALLPGDPERVDRIAHFLDNPEILGQNREFRAARGTYKGIEILVLSTGIGGPSTAIAIEELRQIGVDTLIRIGSCGALQDTLALGDLIIANGAVADDGTSKTYAPACYPACADPQLIATLIQQAKQMNIPAICGLVRSHDSFLYRS
;
A
#
# COMPACT_ATOMS: atom_id res chain seq x y z
N MET A 1 -1.15 -14.09 17.09
CA MET A 1 -2.13 -13.30 16.33
C MET A 1 -1.88 -11.84 16.68
N GLN A 2 -1.82 -10.97 15.67
CA GLN A 2 -1.57 -9.55 15.86
C GLN A 2 -2.82 -8.82 16.36
N PRO A 3 -2.69 -7.79 17.23
CA PRO A 3 -3.83 -7.22 17.93
C PRO A 3 -4.78 -6.43 17.02
N HIS A 4 -4.29 -5.65 16.06
CA HIS A 4 -5.14 -4.79 15.23
C HIS A 4 -5.59 -5.47 13.94
N ILE A 5 -4.68 -6.06 13.17
CA ILE A 5 -5.02 -6.71 11.89
C ILE A 5 -5.69 -8.08 12.10
N ARG A 6 -5.58 -8.67 13.31
CA ARG A 6 -6.15 -9.98 13.68
C ARG A 6 -5.64 -11.15 12.81
N LEU A 7 -4.44 -11.03 12.27
CA LEU A 7 -3.78 -12.04 11.44
C LEU A 7 -2.61 -12.72 12.20
N SER A 8 -2.19 -13.88 11.71
CA SER A 8 -0.94 -14.54 12.09
C SER A 8 -0.22 -15.07 10.85
N ASN A 9 1.06 -15.42 11.01
CA ASN A 9 1.83 -16.04 9.93
C ASN A 9 1.14 -17.33 9.43
N SER A 10 0.65 -18.16 10.37
CA SER A 10 -0.07 -19.40 10.05
C SER A 10 -1.39 -19.20 9.28
N MET A 11 -2.00 -18.02 9.34
CA MET A 11 -3.23 -17.70 8.60
C MET A 11 -2.95 -17.20 7.18
N THR A 12 -1.80 -16.57 6.97
CA THR A 12 -1.51 -15.86 5.72
C THR A 12 -0.52 -16.63 4.85
N GLY A 13 0.65 -17.01 5.39
CA GLY A 13 1.75 -17.64 4.65
C GLY A 13 2.36 -16.74 3.55
N ALA A 14 1.91 -15.49 3.44
CA ALA A 14 2.29 -14.58 2.38
C ALA A 14 3.53 -13.76 2.74
N ARG A 15 4.40 -13.52 1.76
CA ARG A 15 5.53 -12.58 1.88
C ARG A 15 5.22 -11.20 1.30
N TYR A 16 4.24 -11.14 0.41
CA TYR A 16 3.85 -9.95 -0.34
C TYR A 16 2.47 -9.48 0.10
N ALA A 17 2.31 -8.17 0.32
CA ALA A 17 0.99 -7.59 0.58
C ALA A 17 0.68 -6.36 -0.28
N LEU A 18 -0.57 -6.29 -0.75
CA LEU A 18 -1.17 -5.10 -1.37
C LEU A 18 -1.98 -4.34 -0.32
N LEU A 19 -1.72 -3.04 -0.18
CA LEU A 19 -2.26 -2.21 0.90
C LEU A 19 -3.19 -1.11 0.37
N PRO A 20 -4.46 -1.40 0.06
CA PRO A 20 -5.45 -0.36 -0.18
C PRO A 20 -5.73 0.47 1.10
N GLY A 21 -6.22 1.70 0.94
CA GLY A 21 -6.75 2.46 2.09
C GLY A 21 -8.16 1.99 2.48
N ASP A 22 -9.02 1.85 1.48
CA ASP A 22 -10.43 1.50 1.63
C ASP A 22 -10.65 -0.01 1.80
N PRO A 23 -11.36 -0.46 2.86
CA PRO A 23 -11.78 -1.85 3.02
C PRO A 23 -12.49 -2.44 1.80
N GLU A 24 -13.39 -1.71 1.14
CA GLU A 24 -14.14 -2.25 -0.01
C GLU A 24 -13.23 -2.58 -1.20
N ARG A 25 -12.07 -1.90 -1.29
CA ARG A 25 -11.09 -2.18 -2.32
C ARG A 25 -10.42 -3.55 -2.12
N VAL A 26 -10.37 -4.07 -0.89
CA VAL A 26 -9.86 -5.43 -0.61
C VAL A 26 -10.69 -6.47 -1.33
N ASP A 27 -12.02 -6.36 -1.26
CA ASP A 27 -12.93 -7.28 -1.96
C ASP A 27 -12.75 -7.18 -3.47
N ARG A 28 -12.64 -5.96 -4.01
CA ARG A 28 -12.39 -5.75 -5.44
C ARG A 28 -11.09 -6.39 -5.91
N ILE A 29 -10.01 -6.27 -5.13
CA ILE A 29 -8.71 -6.87 -5.48
C ILE A 29 -8.76 -8.40 -5.37
N ALA A 30 -9.49 -8.94 -4.38
CA ALA A 30 -9.60 -10.39 -4.19
C ALA A 30 -10.16 -11.12 -5.43
N HIS A 31 -10.99 -10.46 -6.25
CA HIS A 31 -11.49 -11.01 -7.51
C HIS A 31 -10.39 -11.27 -8.56
N PHE A 32 -9.21 -10.68 -8.41
CA PHE A 32 -8.06 -10.90 -9.31
C PHE A 32 -7.12 -11.99 -8.80
N LEU A 33 -7.38 -12.57 -7.63
CA LEU A 33 -6.60 -13.66 -7.05
C LEU A 33 -7.24 -15.01 -7.37
N ASP A 34 -6.40 -16.02 -7.50
CA ASP A 34 -6.78 -17.42 -7.56
C ASP A 34 -7.05 -17.93 -6.13
N ASN A 35 -8.19 -18.60 -5.94
CA ASN A 35 -8.66 -19.14 -4.66
C ASN A 35 -8.71 -18.09 -3.52
N PRO A 36 -9.43 -16.96 -3.71
CA PRO A 36 -9.47 -15.91 -2.70
C PRO A 36 -10.22 -16.36 -1.45
N GLU A 37 -9.66 -16.03 -0.28
CA GLU A 37 -10.25 -16.25 1.03
C GLU A 37 -10.28 -14.93 1.82
N ILE A 38 -11.46 -14.53 2.28
CA ILE A 38 -11.61 -13.41 3.20
C ILE A 38 -11.24 -13.87 4.61
N LEU A 39 -10.19 -13.28 5.18
CA LEU A 39 -9.68 -13.64 6.51
C LEU A 39 -10.41 -12.90 7.64
N GLY A 40 -11.22 -11.90 7.28
CA GLY A 40 -12.07 -11.15 8.19
C GLY A 40 -11.79 -9.65 8.13
N GLN A 41 -12.38 -8.94 9.09
CA GLN A 41 -12.23 -7.50 9.22
C GLN A 41 -12.24 -7.11 10.70
N ASN A 42 -11.28 -6.29 11.09
CA ASN A 42 -11.27 -5.63 12.39
C ASN A 42 -11.01 -4.15 12.21
N ARG A 43 -11.96 -3.31 12.61
CA ARG A 43 -11.93 -1.86 12.34
C ARG A 43 -11.77 -1.60 10.82
N GLU A 44 -10.79 -0.77 10.44
CA GLU A 44 -10.40 -0.47 9.06
C GLU A 44 -9.58 -1.57 8.38
N PHE A 45 -9.15 -2.61 9.11
CA PHE A 45 -8.28 -3.68 8.60
C PHE A 45 -9.11 -4.86 8.09
N ARG A 46 -9.51 -4.81 6.82
CA ARG A 46 -10.13 -5.91 6.10
C ARG A 46 -9.04 -6.67 5.36
N ALA A 47 -9.05 -7.99 5.48
CA ALA A 47 -8.01 -8.85 4.95
C ALA A 47 -8.58 -9.92 4.01
N ALA A 48 -7.88 -10.13 2.89
CA ALA A 48 -8.09 -11.24 1.99
C ALA A 48 -6.74 -11.85 1.63
N ARG A 49 -6.71 -13.16 1.39
CA ARG A 49 -5.55 -13.85 0.81
C ARG A 49 -5.97 -14.59 -0.45
N GLY A 50 -4.99 -14.95 -1.25
CA GLY A 50 -5.14 -15.82 -2.41
C GLY A 50 -3.81 -15.92 -3.11
N THR A 51 -3.79 -16.63 -4.23
CA THR A 51 -2.58 -16.75 -5.04
C THR A 51 -2.69 -15.90 -6.30
N TYR A 52 -1.56 -15.42 -6.81
CA TYR A 52 -1.49 -14.81 -8.14
C TYR A 52 -0.27 -15.38 -8.85
N LYS A 53 -0.51 -16.09 -9.97
CA LYS A 53 0.56 -16.81 -10.70
C LYS A 53 1.38 -17.75 -9.79
N GLY A 54 0.69 -18.43 -8.87
CA GLY A 54 1.31 -19.38 -7.92
C GLY A 54 2.02 -18.75 -6.72
N ILE A 55 1.93 -17.43 -6.53
CA ILE A 55 2.53 -16.72 -5.40
C ILE A 55 1.43 -16.32 -4.41
N GLU A 56 1.61 -16.61 -3.12
CA GLU A 56 0.72 -16.17 -2.04
C GLU A 56 0.77 -14.65 -1.87
N ILE A 57 -0.39 -14.01 -2.05
CA ILE A 57 -0.59 -12.56 -1.92
C ILE A 57 -1.59 -12.29 -0.79
N LEU A 58 -1.20 -11.41 0.13
CA LEU A 58 -2.11 -10.81 1.10
C LEU A 58 -2.64 -9.48 0.57
N VAL A 59 -3.91 -9.17 0.83
CA VAL A 59 -4.50 -7.86 0.60
C VAL A 59 -5.05 -7.38 1.92
N LEU A 60 -4.60 -6.21 2.39
CA LEU A 60 -5.00 -5.67 3.69
C LEU A 60 -5.32 -4.18 3.56
N SER A 61 -6.55 -3.77 3.88
CA SER A 61 -6.84 -2.34 3.98
C SER A 61 -6.19 -1.70 5.20
N THR A 62 -5.77 -0.45 5.08
CA THR A 62 -5.03 0.26 6.13
C THR A 62 -5.70 1.54 6.61
N GLY A 63 -6.93 1.79 6.17
CA GLY A 63 -7.63 3.05 6.46
C GLY A 63 -6.95 4.30 5.90
N ILE A 64 -7.36 5.43 6.45
CA ILE A 64 -6.87 6.77 6.11
C ILE A 64 -5.83 7.20 7.15
N GLY A 65 -4.73 7.76 6.67
CA GLY A 65 -3.70 8.40 7.49
C GLY A 65 -2.49 7.52 7.81
N GLY A 66 -1.38 8.20 8.11
CA GLY A 66 -0.12 7.60 8.54
C GLY A 66 -0.25 6.70 9.77
N PRO A 67 -0.96 7.09 10.85
CA PRO A 67 -0.98 6.32 12.09
C PRO A 67 -1.57 4.91 11.92
N SER A 68 -2.72 4.81 11.23
CA SER A 68 -3.36 3.52 10.96
C SER A 68 -2.53 2.65 10.02
N THR A 69 -1.94 3.26 8.99
CA THR A 69 -1.06 2.55 8.05
C THR A 69 0.19 2.00 8.74
N ALA A 70 0.79 2.76 9.67
CA ALA A 70 1.96 2.30 10.43
C ALA A 70 1.64 1.07 11.30
N ILE A 71 0.48 1.03 11.97
CA ILE A 71 0.03 -0.14 12.73
C ILE A 71 -0.01 -1.39 11.84
N ALA A 72 -0.63 -1.28 10.65
CA ALA A 72 -0.72 -2.39 9.72
C ALA A 72 0.66 -2.87 9.26
N ILE A 73 1.56 -1.95 8.89
CA ILE A 73 2.91 -2.27 8.41
C ILE A 73 3.73 -2.99 9.49
N GLU A 74 3.72 -2.47 10.72
CA GLU A 74 4.43 -3.08 11.86
C GLU A 74 3.93 -4.50 12.14
N GLU A 75 2.61 -4.68 12.23
CA GLU A 75 2.02 -6.00 12.51
C GLU A 75 2.23 -7.00 11.38
N LEU A 76 2.15 -6.56 10.12
CA LEU A 76 2.45 -7.37 8.94
C LEU A 76 3.91 -7.85 8.96
N ARG A 77 4.84 -6.97 9.34
CA ARG A 77 6.26 -7.33 9.43
C ARG A 77 6.51 -8.43 10.45
N GLN A 78 5.81 -8.37 11.60
CA GLN A 78 5.90 -9.38 12.66
C GLN A 78 5.33 -10.75 12.26
N ILE A 79 4.55 -10.84 11.18
CA ILE A 79 3.99 -12.11 10.68
C ILE A 79 4.64 -12.57 9.38
N GLY A 80 5.79 -12.03 9.00
CA GLY A 80 6.61 -12.54 7.90
C GLY A 80 6.38 -11.88 6.54
N VAL A 81 5.49 -10.87 6.46
CA VAL A 81 5.36 -10.05 5.25
C VAL A 81 6.55 -9.09 5.19
N ASP A 82 7.26 -9.06 4.07
CA ASP A 82 8.48 -8.27 3.89
C ASP A 82 8.39 -7.26 2.73
N THR A 83 7.45 -7.48 1.81
CA THR A 83 7.29 -6.66 0.61
C THR A 83 5.86 -6.11 0.56
N LEU A 84 5.75 -4.78 0.58
CA LEU A 84 4.48 -4.06 0.73
C LEU A 84 4.30 -3.08 -0.42
N ILE A 85 3.16 -3.13 -1.11
CA ILE A 85 2.80 -2.17 -2.16
C ILE A 85 1.52 -1.46 -1.75
N ARG A 86 1.62 -0.16 -1.45
CA ARG A 86 0.43 0.67 -1.20
C ARG A 86 -0.22 1.06 -2.52
N ILE A 87 -1.53 0.81 -2.62
CA ILE A 87 -2.34 1.12 -3.79
C ILE A 87 -3.46 2.09 -3.40
N GLY A 88 -3.35 3.32 -3.89
CA GLY A 88 -4.17 4.43 -3.47
C GLY A 88 -4.66 5.27 -4.63
N SER A 89 -5.50 6.23 -4.29
CA SER A 89 -5.79 7.39 -5.12
C SER A 89 -5.06 8.59 -4.51
N CYS A 90 -4.65 9.54 -5.34
CA CYS A 90 -4.06 10.80 -4.91
C CYS A 90 -4.63 11.96 -5.74
N GLY A 91 -4.53 13.18 -5.21
CA GLY A 91 -4.74 14.39 -5.98
C GLY A 91 -3.52 14.73 -6.82
N ALA A 92 -3.73 15.47 -7.90
CA ALA A 92 -2.66 16.04 -8.70
C ALA A 92 -2.23 17.41 -8.14
N LEU A 93 -0.92 17.62 -8.01
CA LEU A 93 -0.33 18.94 -7.70
C LEU A 93 0.19 19.66 -8.95
N GLN A 94 0.14 19.00 -10.10
CA GLN A 94 0.63 19.50 -11.37
C GLN A 94 -0.53 19.47 -12.38
N ASP A 95 -0.76 20.59 -13.07
CA ASP A 95 -1.86 20.73 -14.04
C ASP A 95 -1.72 19.79 -15.26
N THR A 96 -0.52 19.22 -15.46
CA THR A 96 -0.25 18.26 -16.53
C THR A 96 -0.81 16.87 -16.27
N LEU A 97 -1.27 16.59 -15.05
CA LEU A 97 -1.82 15.28 -14.67
C LEU A 97 -3.35 15.27 -14.80
N ALA A 98 -3.87 14.24 -15.44
CA ALA A 98 -5.30 14.04 -15.63
C ALA A 98 -5.88 13.02 -14.64
N LEU A 99 -7.20 13.07 -14.43
CA LEU A 99 -7.91 12.05 -13.68
C LEU A 99 -7.74 10.69 -14.37
N GLY A 100 -7.26 9.70 -13.60
CA GLY A 100 -7.02 8.34 -14.10
C GLY A 100 -5.57 8.06 -14.47
N ASP A 101 -4.68 9.06 -14.47
CA ASP A 101 -3.25 8.83 -14.66
C ASP A 101 -2.69 7.93 -13.55
N LEU A 102 -1.87 6.95 -13.94
CA LEU A 102 -1.20 6.04 -13.01
C LEU A 102 0.14 6.64 -12.58
N ILE A 103 0.31 6.84 -11.27
CA ILE A 103 1.56 7.31 -10.68
C ILE A 103 2.27 6.16 -9.97
N ILE A 104 3.53 5.93 -10.31
CA ILE A 104 4.46 5.09 -9.57
C ILE A 104 5.27 6.01 -8.66
N ALA A 105 4.92 6.03 -7.37
CA ALA A 105 5.60 6.86 -6.39
C ALA A 105 6.96 6.26 -6.02
N ASN A 106 8.07 6.90 -6.41
CA ASN A 106 9.42 6.45 -6.06
C ASN A 106 9.93 7.02 -4.73
N GLY A 107 9.23 8.00 -4.18
CA GLY A 107 9.47 8.57 -2.87
C GLY A 107 8.37 9.54 -2.48
N ALA A 108 8.42 9.97 -1.22
CA ALA A 108 7.46 10.91 -0.68
C ALA A 108 8.15 12.05 0.08
N VAL A 109 7.58 13.26 -0.03
CA VAL A 109 7.78 14.29 0.98
C VAL A 109 6.98 13.88 2.21
N ALA A 110 7.69 13.58 3.30
CA ALA A 110 7.14 13.13 4.58
C ALA A 110 6.63 14.33 5.39
N ASP A 111 5.47 14.86 5.00
CA ASP A 111 4.82 16.01 5.64
C ASP A 111 3.68 15.56 6.58
N ASP A 112 3.95 14.51 7.34
CA ASP A 112 3.02 13.90 8.28
C ASP A 112 3.60 13.85 9.70
N GLY A 113 2.74 13.60 10.68
CA GLY A 113 3.14 13.43 12.08
C GLY A 113 3.69 12.04 12.39
N THR A 114 3.33 11.01 11.62
CA THR A 114 3.66 9.61 11.93
C THR A 114 5.11 9.32 11.61
N SER A 115 5.58 9.60 10.40
CA SER A 115 6.97 9.36 9.99
C SER A 115 7.99 9.99 10.94
N LYS A 116 7.69 11.18 11.48
CA LYS A 116 8.51 11.90 12.47
C LYS A 116 8.70 11.14 13.79
N THR A 117 7.83 10.20 14.13
CA THR A 117 8.01 9.35 15.33
C THR A 117 8.91 8.15 15.06
N TYR A 118 9.14 7.78 13.80
CA TYR A 118 9.94 6.62 13.40
C TYR A 118 11.34 7.01 12.91
N ALA A 119 11.50 8.17 12.30
CA ALA A 119 12.77 8.60 11.73
C ALA A 119 12.99 10.12 11.86
N PRO A 120 14.26 10.58 11.88
CA PRO A 120 14.58 12.00 11.80
C PRO A 120 14.00 12.64 10.53
N ALA A 121 13.69 13.94 10.58
CA ALA A 121 13.08 14.66 9.45
C ALA A 121 13.92 14.67 8.15
N CYS A 122 15.24 14.48 8.26
CA CYS A 122 16.14 14.40 7.11
C CYS A 122 16.22 12.99 6.49
N TYR A 123 15.60 11.99 7.11
CA TYR A 123 15.61 10.63 6.60
C TYR A 123 14.76 10.53 5.33
N PRO A 124 15.31 10.02 4.21
CA PRO A 124 14.58 9.98 2.95
C PRO A 124 13.48 8.91 2.99
N ALA A 125 12.24 9.32 2.71
CA ALA A 125 11.15 8.38 2.44
C ALA A 125 11.19 7.93 0.97
N CYS A 126 12.14 7.06 0.64
CA CYS A 126 12.29 6.48 -0.69
C CYS A 126 11.78 5.04 -0.75
N ALA A 127 11.21 4.65 -1.89
CA ALA A 127 10.82 3.27 -2.15
C ALA A 127 12.04 2.40 -2.51
N ASP A 128 11.89 1.08 -2.39
CA ASP A 128 12.91 0.13 -2.82
C ASP A 128 13.21 0.28 -4.34
N PRO A 129 14.46 0.54 -4.74
CA PRO A 129 14.80 0.76 -6.15
C PRO A 129 14.48 -0.42 -7.08
N GLN A 130 14.62 -1.65 -6.60
CA GLN A 130 14.35 -2.84 -7.41
C GLN A 130 12.85 -3.05 -7.62
N LEU A 131 12.04 -2.80 -6.59
CA LEU A 131 10.58 -2.84 -6.69
C LEU A 131 10.06 -1.75 -7.65
N ILE A 132 10.59 -0.53 -7.57
CA ILE A 132 10.24 0.56 -8.50
C ILE A 132 10.62 0.22 -9.94
N ALA A 133 11.83 -0.29 -10.18
CA ALA A 133 12.26 -0.70 -11.51
C ALA A 133 11.33 -1.79 -12.08
N THR A 134 10.93 -2.75 -11.24
CA THR A 134 10.01 -3.82 -11.61
C THR A 134 8.63 -3.28 -11.99
N LEU A 135 8.07 -2.35 -11.19
CA LEU A 135 6.77 -1.73 -11.49
C LEU A 135 6.79 -0.95 -12.80
N ILE A 136 7.84 -0.17 -13.05
CA ILE A 136 8.00 0.59 -14.31
C ILE A 136 8.11 -0.37 -15.50
N GLN A 137 8.88 -1.45 -15.35
CA GLN A 137 9.03 -2.45 -16.40
C GLN A 137 7.69 -3.14 -16.71
N GLN A 138 6.93 -3.54 -15.69
CA GLN A 138 5.63 -4.18 -15.86
C GLN A 138 4.62 -3.23 -16.52
N ALA A 139 4.56 -1.97 -16.11
CA ALA A 139 3.70 -0.97 -16.76
C ALA A 139 4.01 -0.84 -18.26
N LYS A 140 5.30 -0.78 -18.64
CA LYS A 140 5.72 -0.77 -20.04
C LYS A 140 5.32 -2.03 -20.79
N GLN A 141 5.56 -3.21 -20.21
CA GLN A 141 5.21 -4.49 -20.83
C GLN A 141 3.71 -4.64 -21.06
N MET A 142 2.89 -4.09 -20.17
CA MET A 142 1.43 -4.09 -20.27
C MET A 142 0.88 -2.95 -21.13
N ASN A 143 1.74 -2.09 -21.68
CA ASN A 143 1.37 -0.85 -22.38
C ASN A 143 0.44 0.06 -21.54
N ILE A 144 0.68 0.13 -20.24
CA ILE A 144 -0.03 1.02 -19.33
C ILE A 144 0.82 2.30 -19.16
N PRO A 145 0.32 3.47 -19.60
CA PRO A 145 0.99 4.75 -19.36
C PRO A 145 1.11 4.99 -17.85
N ALA A 146 2.33 5.16 -17.37
CA ALA A 146 2.61 5.42 -15.97
C ALA A 146 3.68 6.50 -15.81
N ILE A 147 3.48 7.39 -14.85
CA ILE A 147 4.41 8.47 -14.52
C ILE A 147 5.13 8.10 -13.22
N CYS A 148 6.45 8.20 -13.22
CA CYS A 148 7.24 7.95 -12.02
C CYS A 148 7.66 9.28 -11.39
N GLY A 149 7.39 9.47 -10.10
CA GLY A 149 7.69 10.74 -9.44
C GLY A 149 7.47 10.75 -7.93
N LEU A 150 7.78 11.90 -7.33
CA LEU A 150 7.57 12.15 -5.91
C LEU A 150 6.10 12.44 -5.62
N VAL A 151 5.63 11.96 -4.47
CA VAL A 151 4.33 12.34 -3.91
C VAL A 151 4.52 13.15 -2.63
N ARG A 152 3.47 13.80 -2.16
CA ARG A 152 3.44 14.40 -0.82
C ARG A 152 2.48 13.60 0.05
N SER A 153 2.95 13.11 1.19
CA SER A 153 2.11 12.51 2.22
C SER A 153 1.89 13.54 3.31
N HIS A 154 0.64 13.90 3.59
CA HIS A 154 0.29 14.88 4.61
C HIS A 154 -1.01 14.52 5.34
N ASP A 155 -1.18 15.05 6.54
CA ASP A 155 -2.31 14.70 7.43
C ASP A 155 -3.59 15.52 7.17
N SER A 156 -3.51 16.56 6.34
CA SER A 156 -4.58 17.56 6.16
C SER A 156 -5.29 17.45 4.81
N PHE A 157 -6.43 16.77 4.74
CA PHE A 157 -7.16 16.63 3.46
C PHE A 157 -7.91 17.91 3.01
N LEU A 158 -8.46 18.68 3.95
CA LEU A 158 -9.34 19.83 3.67
C LEU A 158 -8.63 21.20 3.73
N TYR A 159 -7.29 21.21 3.78
CA TYR A 159 -6.55 22.47 3.76
C TYR A 159 -6.56 23.04 2.34
N ARG A 160 -6.87 24.33 2.20
CA ARG A 160 -6.88 25.01 0.90
C ARG A 160 -5.48 24.92 0.26
N SER A 161 -5.39 24.18 -0.84
CA SER A 161 -4.29 24.27 -1.82
C SER A 161 -4.38 25.57 -2.60
#